data_AF-A0A5J4PF75-F1
#
_entry.id   AF-A0A5J4PF75-F1
#
_cell.length_a   1.000
_cell.length_b   1.000
_cell.length_c   1.000
_cell.angle_alpha   90.00
_cell.angle_beta   90.00
_cell.angle_gamma   90.00
#
_symmetry.space_group_name_H-M   'P 1'
#
loop_
_entity.id
_entity.type
_entity.pdbx_description
1 polymer ?
#
loop_
_entity_poly.entity_id
_entity_poly.type
_entity_poly.pdbx_seq_one_letter_code
_entity_poly.pdbx_strand_id
1 'polypeptide(L)'
;MVTKAVAIYVFLDDIFKSMGHKEPINRKTTDSELATTLLIAAGYFGGNIEKAIGFVRNTGLMPTMLSKSRFNRRMHRMGEFLSELFFQVGHALKELTISDTYIIDNPLAELKIVKNR
;
A
#
# COMPACT_ATOMS: atom_id res chain seq x y z
N MET A 1 -15.40 -1.44 1.73
CA MET A 1 -14.13 -0.81 2.18
C MET A 1 -13.33 -1.74 3.09
N VAL A 2 -13.95 -2.37 4.09
CA VAL A 2 -13.30 -3.33 5.00
C VAL A 2 -12.53 -4.45 4.28
N THR A 3 -13.16 -5.16 3.32
CA THR A 3 -12.48 -6.22 2.55
C THR A 3 -11.24 -5.72 1.81
N LYS A 4 -11.29 -4.50 1.26
CA LYS A 4 -10.14 -3.89 0.59
C LYS A 4 -9.03 -3.53 1.59
N ALA A 5 -9.39 -3.02 2.77
CA ALA A 5 -8.45 -2.75 3.84
C ALA A 5 -7.73 -4.03 4.32
N VAL A 6 -8.48 -5.12 4.47
CA VAL A 6 -7.91 -6.44 4.81
C VAL A 6 -6.95 -6.92 3.72
N ALA A 7 -7.35 -6.83 2.44
CA ALA A 7 -6.48 -7.23 1.33
C ALA A 7 -5.19 -6.41 1.27
N ILE A 8 -5.28 -5.08 1.43
CA ILE A 8 -4.10 -4.19 1.50
C ILE A 8 -3.21 -4.58 2.68
N TYR A 9 -3.80 -4.83 3.85
CA TYR A 9 -3.04 -5.23 5.03
C TYR A 9 -2.28 -6.53 4.82
N VAL A 10 -2.95 -7.59 4.36
CA VAL A 10 -2.31 -8.88 4.11
C VAL A 10 -1.15 -8.73 3.12
N PHE A 11 -1.37 -8.02 2.02
CA PHE A 11 -0.34 -7.77 1.02
C PHE A 11 0.88 -7.04 1.58
N LEU A 12 0.67 -5.94 2.33
CA LEU A 12 1.78 -5.19 2.92
C LEU A 12 2.50 -5.99 4.02
N ASP A 13 1.75 -6.72 4.83
CA ASP A 13 2.30 -7.51 5.92
C ASP A 13 3.20 -8.64 5.40
N ASP A 14 2.79 -9.32 4.34
CA ASP A 14 3.60 -10.33 3.67
C ASP A 14 4.88 -9.74 3.06
N ILE A 15 4.79 -8.56 2.43
CA ILE A 15 5.98 -7.87 1.90
C ILE A 15 6.92 -7.44 3.02
N PHE A 16 6.40 -6.87 4.11
CA PHE A 16 7.23 -6.42 5.22
C PHE A 16 7.97 -7.61 5.85
N LYS A 17 7.27 -8.74 5.99
CA LYS A 17 7.89 -10.00 6.43
C LYS A 17 8.94 -10.52 5.45
N SER A 18 8.68 -10.50 4.15
CA SER A 18 9.63 -10.98 3.14
C SER A 18 10.89 -10.12 3.05
N MET A 19 10.77 -8.81 3.33
CA MET A 19 11.90 -7.88 3.43
C MET A 19 12.68 -8.02 4.76
N GLY A 20 12.24 -8.90 5.67
CA GLY A 20 12.86 -9.07 6.98
C GLY A 20 12.68 -7.86 7.89
N HIS A 21 11.60 -7.07 7.69
CA HIS A 21 11.30 -5.91 8.52
C HIS A 21 11.13 -6.32 9.98
N LYS A 22 11.94 -5.75 10.86
CA LYS A 22 11.93 -6.08 12.30
C LYS A 22 11.24 -5.00 13.09
N GLU A 23 10.23 -5.41 13.85
CA GLU A 23 9.52 -4.55 14.77
C GLU A 23 9.91 -4.79 16.22
N PRO A 24 9.99 -3.73 17.05
CA PRO A 24 10.08 -3.88 18.49
C PRO A 24 8.87 -4.62 19.08
N ILE A 25 9.16 -5.65 19.90
CA ILE A 25 8.18 -6.56 20.52
C ILE A 25 7.08 -5.84 21.33
N ASN A 26 7.39 -4.67 21.91
CA ASN A 26 6.48 -3.97 22.83
C ASN A 26 5.48 -3.04 22.13
N ARG A 27 5.32 -3.11 20.80
CA ARG A 27 4.43 -2.23 20.04
C ARG A 27 3.05 -2.86 19.87
N LYS A 28 2.00 -2.08 20.13
CA LYS A 28 0.58 -2.50 19.97
C LYS A 28 0.02 -2.31 18.55
N THR A 29 0.73 -1.56 17.72
CA THR A 29 0.34 -1.30 16.33
C THR A 29 1.56 -1.57 15.46
N THR A 30 1.39 -2.36 14.41
CA THR A 30 2.47 -2.77 13.50
C THR A 30 2.72 -1.71 12.43
N ASP A 31 3.90 -1.75 11.81
CA ASP A 31 4.23 -0.88 10.69
C ASP A 31 3.35 -1.21 9.46
N SER A 32 2.97 -2.49 9.26
CA SER A 32 2.02 -2.92 8.24
C SER A 32 0.63 -2.27 8.43
N GLU A 33 0.13 -2.20 9.67
CA GLU A 33 -1.13 -1.53 10.01
C GLU A 33 -1.06 -0.02 9.71
N LEU A 34 0.08 0.61 10.01
CA LEU A 34 0.30 2.03 9.72
C LEU A 34 0.31 2.31 8.22
N ALA A 35 1.06 1.53 7.45
CA ALA A 35 1.13 1.66 6.00
C ALA A 35 -0.23 1.42 5.34
N THR A 36 -0.98 0.41 5.80
CA THR A 36 -2.35 0.14 5.36
C THR A 36 -3.25 1.35 5.62
N THR A 37 -3.19 1.93 6.81
CA THR A 37 -3.99 3.10 7.18
C THR A 37 -3.63 4.32 6.32
N LEU A 38 -2.35 4.50 5.98
CA LEU A 38 -1.90 5.55 5.07
C LEU A 38 -2.49 5.35 3.65
N LEU A 39 -2.44 4.13 3.12
CA LEU A 39 -3.02 3.82 1.80
C LEU A 39 -4.53 3.98 1.79
N ILE A 40 -5.21 3.62 2.88
CA ILE A 40 -6.64 3.90 3.04
C ILE A 40 -6.91 5.41 3.04
N ALA A 41 -6.09 6.20 3.75
CA ALA A 41 -6.21 7.65 3.76
C ALA A 41 -6.06 8.23 2.35
N ALA A 42 -5.01 7.85 1.63
CA ALA A 42 -4.74 8.31 0.27
C ALA A 42 -5.84 7.89 -0.72
N GLY A 43 -6.24 6.62 -0.69
CA GLY A 43 -7.17 6.04 -1.68
C GLY A 43 -8.66 6.35 -1.42
N TYR A 44 -9.07 6.56 -0.18
CA TYR A 44 -10.50 6.64 0.17
C TYR A 44 -10.90 7.88 0.97
N PHE A 45 -9.94 8.63 1.50
CA PHE A 45 -10.21 9.82 2.33
C PHE A 45 -9.49 11.08 1.86
N GLY A 46 -9.01 11.11 0.60
CA GLY A 46 -8.31 12.27 0.02
C GLY A 46 -7.06 12.67 0.80
N GLY A 47 -6.35 11.70 1.37
CA GLY A 47 -5.17 11.94 2.22
C GLY A 47 -5.51 12.31 3.68
N ASN A 48 -6.78 12.33 4.08
CA ASN A 48 -7.15 12.64 5.46
C ASN A 48 -6.88 11.46 6.41
N ILE A 49 -5.69 11.47 7.01
CA ILE A 49 -5.21 10.45 7.97
C ILE A 49 -6.15 10.31 9.18
N GLU A 50 -6.76 11.39 9.65
CA GLU A 50 -7.62 11.35 10.83
C GLU A 50 -8.93 10.60 10.58
N LYS A 51 -9.53 10.80 9.39
CA LYS A 51 -10.67 10.01 8.94
C LYS A 51 -10.31 8.53 8.77
N ALA A 52 -9.13 8.22 8.23
CA ALA A 52 -8.66 6.86 8.09
C ALA A 52 -8.44 6.17 9.44
N ILE A 53 -7.80 6.84 10.41
CA ILE A 53 -7.61 6.35 11.78
C ILE A 53 -8.98 6.09 12.43
N GLY A 54 -9.94 7.00 12.28
CA GLY A 54 -11.30 6.82 12.77
C GLY A 54 -11.97 5.59 12.16
N PHE A 55 -11.84 5.42 10.84
CA PHE A 55 -12.39 4.26 10.13
C PHE A 55 -11.83 2.92 10.64
N VAL A 56 -10.50 2.76 10.72
CA VAL A 56 -9.89 1.48 11.11
C VAL A 56 -10.14 1.12 12.57
N ARG A 57 -10.33 2.13 13.44
CA ARG A 57 -10.73 1.90 14.84
C ARG A 57 -12.20 1.53 14.96
N ASN A 58 -13.10 2.29 14.32
CA ASN A 58 -14.54 2.10 14.45
C ASN A 58 -15.03 0.80 13.80
N THR A 59 -14.31 0.30 12.79
CA THR A 59 -14.57 -1.00 12.17
C THR A 59 -13.98 -2.18 12.94
N GLY A 60 -13.20 -1.93 13.99
CA GLY A 60 -12.52 -2.99 14.74
C GLY A 60 -11.34 -3.64 14.01
N LEU A 61 -10.96 -3.13 12.83
CA LEU A 61 -9.82 -3.66 12.06
C LEU A 61 -8.50 -3.45 12.79
N MET A 62 -8.28 -2.26 13.36
CA MET A 62 -7.05 -1.88 14.04
C MET A 62 -7.40 -1.11 15.33
N PRO A 63 -7.96 -1.77 16.35
CA PRO A 63 -8.53 -1.11 17.53
C PRO A 63 -7.48 -0.36 18.36
N THR A 64 -6.23 -0.81 18.31
CA THR A 64 -5.09 -0.21 19.03
C THR A 64 -4.38 0.90 18.25
N MET A 65 -4.89 1.28 17.06
CA MET A 65 -4.26 2.25 16.16
C MET A 65 -3.86 3.54 16.90
N LEU A 66 -2.75 4.15 16.47
CA LEU A 66 -2.17 5.32 17.11
C LEU A 66 -3.03 6.59 16.95
N SER A 67 -2.81 7.59 17.82
CA SER A 67 -3.34 8.95 17.59
C SER A 67 -2.64 9.60 16.40
N LYS A 68 -3.28 10.56 15.73
CA LYS A 68 -2.74 11.27 14.55
C LYS A 68 -1.29 11.75 14.73
N SER A 69 -0.98 12.38 15.86
CA SER A 69 0.40 12.81 16.17
C SER A 69 1.38 11.64 16.25
N ARG A 70 1.03 10.57 16.98
CA ARG A 70 1.89 9.37 17.12
C ARG A 70 2.04 8.63 15.79
N PHE A 71 0.97 8.56 15.01
CA PHE A 71 0.96 8.01 13.66
C PHE A 71 1.95 8.77 12.78
N ASN A 72 1.83 10.10 12.69
CA ASN A 72 2.71 10.93 11.87
C ASN A 72 4.20 10.77 12.24
N ARG A 73 4.54 10.78 13.54
CA ARG A 73 5.93 10.55 13.96
C ARG A 73 6.46 9.18 13.58
N ARG A 74 5.60 8.15 13.57
CA ARG A 74 6.02 6.80 13.21
C ARG A 74 6.15 6.67 11.68
N MET A 75 5.22 7.24 10.92
CA MET A 75 5.32 7.33 9.47
C MET A 75 6.56 8.09 9.00
N HIS A 76 6.92 9.17 9.69
CA HIS A 76 8.14 9.91 9.35
C HIS A 76 9.40 9.05 9.50
N ARG A 77 9.47 8.21 10.55
CA ARG A 77 10.56 7.24 10.72
C ARG A 77 10.53 6.09 9.73
N MET A 78 9.35 5.75 9.20
CA MET A 78 9.19 4.74 8.15
C MET A 78 9.41 5.32 6.73
N GLY A 79 9.65 6.63 6.60
CA GLY A 79 9.63 7.34 5.32
C GLY A 79 10.64 6.79 4.31
N GLU A 80 11.88 6.54 4.74
CA GLU A 80 12.92 5.96 3.89
C GLU A 80 12.55 4.55 3.43
N PHE A 81 12.17 3.68 4.37
CA PHE A 81 11.76 2.30 4.07
C PHE A 81 10.57 2.23 3.09
N LEU A 82 9.55 3.06 3.31
CA LEU A 82 8.39 3.11 2.40
C LEU A 82 8.77 3.64 1.02
N SER A 83 9.68 4.62 0.94
CA SER A 83 10.13 5.16 -0.34
C SER A 83 10.88 4.10 -1.15
N GLU A 84 11.77 3.35 -0.49
CA GLU A 84 12.46 2.23 -1.11
C GLU A 84 11.49 1.13 -1.54
N LEU A 85 10.54 0.75 -0.68
CA LEU A 85 9.51 -0.22 -1.02
C LEU A 85 8.72 0.20 -2.27
N PHE A 86 8.22 1.44 -2.33
CA PHE A 86 7.47 1.92 -3.49
C PHE A 86 8.32 2.00 -4.75
N PHE A 87 9.61 2.33 -4.62
CA PHE A 87 10.54 2.31 -5.74
C PHE A 87 10.71 0.88 -6.29
N GLN A 88 10.93 -0.11 -5.42
CA GLN A 88 11.09 -1.51 -5.82
C GLN A 88 9.81 -2.09 -6.42
N VAL A 89 8.66 -1.84 -5.81
CA VAL A 89 7.35 -2.26 -6.35
C VAL A 89 7.10 -1.59 -7.70
N GLY A 90 7.39 -0.29 -7.83
CA GLY A 90 7.26 0.42 -9.09
C GLY A 90 8.16 -0.15 -10.19
N HIS A 91 9.40 -0.51 -9.85
CA HIS A 91 10.32 -1.17 -10.77
C HIS A 91 9.81 -2.54 -11.21
N ALA A 92 9.42 -3.40 -10.28
CA ALA A 92 8.89 -4.74 -10.58
C ALA A 92 7.64 -4.67 -11.46
N LEU A 93 6.71 -3.74 -11.17
CA LEU A 93 5.53 -3.52 -12.01
C LEU A 93 5.90 -3.04 -13.43
N LYS A 94 6.91 -2.19 -13.54
CA LYS A 94 7.41 -1.73 -14.84
C LYS A 94 8.00 -2.89 -15.64
N GLU A 95 8.79 -3.76 -15.03
CA GLU A 95 9.37 -4.93 -15.69
C GLU A 95 8.29 -5.92 -16.16
N LEU A 96 7.29 -6.19 -15.31
CA LEU A 96 6.15 -7.03 -15.68
C LEU A 96 5.37 -6.44 -16.86
N THR A 97 5.16 -5.12 -16.87
CA THR A 97 4.46 -4.42 -17.97
C THR A 97 5.28 -4.37 -19.26
N ILE A 98 6.62 -4.36 -19.17
CA ILE A 98 7.52 -4.40 -20.34
C ILE A 98 7.59 -5.82 -20.93
N SER A 99 7.47 -6.86 -20.10
CA SER A 99 7.41 -8.25 -20.57
C SER A 99 6.14 -8.57 -21.36
N ASP A 100 5.08 -7.77 -21.21
CA ASP A 100 3.91 -7.76 -22.09
C ASP A 100 4.29 -7.04 -23.41
N THR A 101 5.17 -7.65 -24.21
CA THR A 101 5.58 -7.10 -25.51
C THR A 101 4.36 -6.99 -26.43
N TYR A 102 3.92 -5.77 -26.68
CA TYR A 102 2.88 -5.46 -27.65
C TYR A 102 3.46 -5.61 -29.06
N ILE A 103 2.97 -6.57 -29.83
CA ILE A 103 3.21 -6.61 -31.27
C ILE A 103 2.35 -5.50 -31.90
N ILE A 104 3.00 -4.44 -32.37
CA ILE A 104 2.34 -3.42 -33.19
C ILE A 104 2.22 -3.99 -34.60
N ASP A 105 1.07 -4.56 -34.92
CA ASP A 105 0.77 -5.04 -36.27
C ASP A 105 -0.32 -4.17 -36.93
N ASN A 106 -0.06 -2.86 -37.07
CA ASN A 106 -0.70 -2.02 -38.11
C ASN A 106 -0.12 -0.59 -38.15
N PRO A 107 0.21 -0.01 -39.32
CA PRO A 107 0.72 1.36 -39.40
C PRO A 107 -0.34 2.48 -39.36
N LEU A 108 -1.66 2.20 -39.32
CA LEU A 108 -2.71 3.23 -39.50
C LEU A 108 -4.04 3.03 -38.74
N ALA A 109 -4.07 2.58 -37.48
CA ALA A 109 -5.34 2.52 -36.74
C ALA A 109 -5.24 2.77 -35.23
N GLU A 110 -6.23 3.49 -34.71
CA GLU A 110 -6.49 3.81 -33.31
C GLU A 110 -6.34 2.60 -32.37
N LEU A 111 -5.81 2.87 -31.17
CA LEU A 111 -5.61 1.95 -30.06
C LEU A 111 -6.89 1.15 -29.74
N LYS A 112 -7.06 -0.03 -30.35
CA LYS A 112 -8.02 -1.02 -29.89
C LYS A 112 -7.31 -2.05 -29.03
N ILE A 113 -7.64 -2.04 -27.75
CA ILE A 113 -7.19 -2.99 -26.75
C ILE A 113 -7.75 -4.37 -27.11
N VAL A 114 -6.94 -5.23 -27.72
CA VAL A 114 -7.27 -6.65 -27.88
C VAL A 114 -6.51 -7.42 -26.80
N LYS A 115 -7.24 -7.88 -25.78
CA LYS A 115 -6.72 -8.83 -24.79
C LYS A 115 -6.64 -10.20 -25.44
N ASN A 116 -5.45 -10.77 -25.53
CA ASN A 116 -5.31 -12.18 -25.91
C ASN A 116 -5.73 -13.04 -24.70
N ARG A 117 -6.70 -13.93 -24.90
CA ARG A 117 -7.05 -15.04 -23.99
C ARG A 117 -6.71 -16.34 -24.69
#